data_AF-A0A7Z8JZL4-F1
#
_entry.id   AF-A0A7Z8JZL4-F1
#
_cell.length_a   1.000
_cell.length_b   1.000
_cell.length_c   1.000
_cell.angle_alpha   90.00
_cell.angle_beta   90.00
_cell.angle_gamma   90.00
#
_symmetry.space_group_name_H-M   'P 1'
#
loop_
_entity.id
_entity.type
_entity.pdbx_description
1 polymer ?
#
loop_
_entity_poly.entity_id
_entity_poly.type
_entity_poly.pdbx_seq_one_letter_code
_entity_poly.pdbx_strand_id
1 'polypeptide(L)'
;MSMMTDMMKSMPAGTTGMDMTAMQPCIEACSAAAMAATMCADADAGENMARCASLCTSTADVATTTMRMMMRPAGYDMAAVSAMVQACVAVGEACAAECEMHASMSEHCRICAQACRAMVEACRSMMSSMA
;
A
#
# COMPACT_ATOMS: atom_id res chain seq x y z
N MET A 1 -22.06 -4.13 -3.23
CA MET A 1 -21.12 -4.46 -4.31
C MET A 1 -19.88 -3.59 -4.11
N SER A 2 -18.67 -4.13 -4.28
CA SER A 2 -17.45 -3.33 -4.21
C SER A 2 -17.34 -2.48 -5.48
N MET A 3 -17.01 -1.20 -5.34
CA MET A 3 -16.78 -0.27 -6.46
C MET A 3 -15.82 -0.85 -7.50
N MET A 4 -14.83 -1.64 -7.05
CA MET A 4 -13.86 -2.29 -7.94
C MET A 4 -14.53 -3.32 -8.85
N THR A 5 -15.46 -4.13 -8.35
CA THR A 5 -16.21 -5.10 -9.15
C THR A 5 -17.06 -4.41 -10.23
N ASP A 6 -17.70 -3.29 -9.88
CA ASP A 6 -18.53 -2.54 -10.82
C ASP A 6 -17.69 -1.85 -11.91
N MET A 7 -16.52 -1.32 -11.54
CA MET A 7 -15.56 -0.76 -12.49
C MET A 7 -14.98 -1.82 -13.43
N MET A 8 -14.66 -3.02 -12.95
CA MET A 8 -14.17 -4.10 -13.84
C MET A 8 -15.19 -4.46 -14.93
N LYS A 9 -16.49 -4.51 -14.58
CA LYS A 9 -17.55 -4.83 -15.54
C LYS A 9 -17.75 -3.74 -16.60
N SER A 10 -17.35 -2.50 -16.32
CA SER A 10 -17.52 -1.37 -17.24
C SER A 10 -16.30 -1.13 -18.14
N MET A 11 -15.18 -1.82 -17.92
CA MET A 11 -13.97 -1.69 -18.74
C MET A 11 -14.08 -2.43 -20.09
N PRO A 12 -13.39 -1.95 -21.15
CA PRO A 12 -13.38 -2.63 -22.44
C PRO A 12 -12.82 -4.06 -22.36
N ALA A 13 -13.48 -4.99 -23.05
CA ALA A 13 -13.05 -6.39 -23.13
C ALA A 13 -11.64 -6.52 -23.72
N GLY A 14 -10.81 -7.39 -23.16
CA GLY A 14 -9.44 -7.65 -23.63
C GLY A 14 -8.36 -6.72 -23.05
N THR A 15 -8.70 -5.80 -22.15
CA THR A 15 -7.72 -4.94 -21.45
C THR A 15 -7.04 -5.62 -20.27
N THR A 16 -7.56 -6.75 -19.78
CA THR A 16 -7.04 -7.46 -18.61
C THR A 16 -6.07 -8.56 -19.05
N GLY A 17 -4.79 -8.21 -19.19
CA GLY A 17 -3.70 -9.20 -19.24
C GLY A 17 -3.43 -9.88 -17.89
N MET A 18 -4.15 -9.49 -16.82
CA MET A 18 -3.98 -10.00 -15.46
C MET A 18 -5.33 -10.14 -14.76
N ASP A 19 -5.44 -11.12 -13.86
CA ASP A 19 -6.59 -11.31 -12.98
C ASP A 19 -6.65 -10.19 -11.94
N MET A 20 -7.47 -9.17 -12.21
CA MET A 20 -7.68 -8.05 -11.30
C MET A 20 -8.24 -8.50 -9.94
N THR A 21 -8.88 -9.67 -9.85
CA THR A 21 -9.35 -10.23 -8.57
C THR A 21 -8.19 -10.76 -7.73
N ALA A 22 -7.13 -11.25 -8.37
CA ALA A 22 -5.89 -11.63 -7.68
C ALA A 22 -5.11 -10.42 -7.15
N MET A 23 -5.27 -9.24 -7.76
CA MET A 23 -4.65 -7.99 -7.30
C MET A 23 -5.44 -7.27 -6.20
N GLN A 24 -6.73 -7.60 -6.04
CA GLN A 24 -7.64 -6.95 -5.09
C GLN A 24 -7.06 -6.87 -3.66
N PRO A 25 -6.51 -7.96 -3.08
CA PRO A 25 -6.01 -7.91 -1.71
C PRO A 25 -4.83 -6.94 -1.55
N CYS A 26 -3.94 -6.86 -2.54
CA CYS A 26 -2.81 -5.93 -2.54
C CYS A 26 -3.28 -4.48 -2.67
N ILE A 27 -4.26 -4.22 -3.53
CA ILE A 27 -4.88 -2.89 -3.69
C ILE A 27 -5.53 -2.42 -2.39
N GLU A 28 -6.31 -3.28 -1.73
CA GLU A 28 -6.97 -2.96 -0.47
C GLU A 28 -5.97 -2.71 0.66
N ALA A 29 -4.94 -3.55 0.76
CA ALA A 29 -3.90 -3.38 1.77
C ALA A 29 -3.07 -2.11 1.55
N CYS A 30 -2.72 -1.78 0.30
CA CYS A 30 -2.06 -0.51 -0.04
C CYS A 30 -2.94 0.70 0.31
N SER A 31 -4.24 0.63 0.02
CA SER A 31 -5.19 1.68 0.38
C SER A 31 -5.26 1.89 1.90
N ALA A 32 -5.38 0.80 2.66
CA ALA A 32 -5.44 0.84 4.11
C ALA A 32 -4.16 1.41 4.73
N ALA A 33 -2.99 0.97 4.27
CA ALA A 33 -1.70 1.49 4.72
C ALA A 33 -1.51 2.95 4.34
N ALA A 34 -1.93 3.37 3.14
CA ALA A 34 -1.86 4.78 2.73
C ALA A 34 -2.71 5.69 3.63
N MET A 35 -3.94 5.28 3.95
CA MET A 35 -4.81 6.02 4.87
C MET A 35 -4.19 6.09 6.28
N ALA A 36 -3.76 4.95 6.83
CA ALA A 36 -3.18 4.89 8.17
C ALA A 36 -1.90 5.73 8.27
N ALA A 37 -0.99 5.61 7.29
CA ALA A 37 0.26 6.33 7.27
C ALA A 37 0.06 7.84 7.06
N THR A 38 -0.93 8.26 6.27
CA THR A 38 -1.28 9.69 6.12
C THR A 38 -1.70 10.29 7.46
N MET A 39 -2.57 9.59 8.21
CA MET A 39 -3.04 10.06 9.51
C MET A 39 -1.96 9.99 10.60
N CYS A 40 -1.14 8.94 10.58
CA CYS A 40 -0.02 8.77 11.51
C CYS A 40 1.02 9.87 11.29
N ALA A 41 1.33 10.23 10.04
CA ALA A 41 2.31 11.28 9.74
C ALA A 41 1.92 12.65 10.33
N ASP A 42 0.64 13.02 10.27
CA ASP A 42 0.13 14.28 10.84
C ASP A 42 0.21 14.27 12.38
N ALA A 43 -0.17 13.15 13.00
CA ALA A 43 -0.05 12.97 14.46
C ALA A 43 1.42 13.01 14.92
N ASP A 44 2.30 12.26 14.26
CA ASP A 44 3.74 12.22 14.52
C ASP A 44 4.38 13.60 14.39
N ALA A 45 3.95 14.40 13.40
CA ALA A 45 4.40 15.78 13.24
C ALA A 45 4.01 16.67 14.43
N GLY A 46 2.78 16.51 14.95
CA GLY A 46 2.32 17.18 16.17
C GLY A 46 3.04 16.74 17.45
N GLU A 47 3.53 15.50 17.48
CA GLU A 47 4.24 14.88 18.62
C GLU A 47 5.77 15.03 18.55
N ASN A 48 6.30 15.80 17.59
CA ASN A 48 7.74 15.98 17.34
C ASN A 48 8.50 14.68 16.99
N MET A 49 7.82 13.72 16.37
CA MET A 49 8.36 12.43 15.92
C MET A 49 8.80 12.49 14.45
N ALA A 50 9.69 13.44 14.12
CA ALA A 50 10.03 13.82 12.74
C ALA A 50 10.42 12.65 11.83
N ARG A 51 11.13 11.65 12.36
CA ARG A 51 11.51 10.45 11.60
C ARG A 51 10.31 9.58 11.25
N CYS A 52 9.44 9.30 12.23
CA CYS A 52 8.23 8.51 12.04
C CYS A 52 7.30 9.21 11.05
N ALA A 53 7.08 10.52 11.21
CA ALA A 53 6.31 11.34 10.28
C ALA A 53 6.82 11.21 8.83
N SER A 54 8.14 11.33 8.62
CA SER A 54 8.74 11.26 7.28
C SER A 54 8.58 9.87 6.63
N LEU A 55 8.71 8.79 7.40
CA LEU A 55 8.51 7.42 6.91
C LEU A 55 7.03 7.14 6.61
N CYS A 56 6.13 7.61 7.46
CA CYS A 56 4.69 7.53 7.26
C CYS A 56 4.27 8.27 5.98
N THR A 57 4.75 9.50 5.74
CA THR A 57 4.50 10.23 4.49
C THR A 57 5.01 9.47 3.27
N SER A 58 6.26 9.00 3.31
CA SER A 58 6.85 8.23 2.20
C SER A 58 6.05 6.96 1.89
N THR A 59 5.58 6.27 2.93
CA THR A 59 4.77 5.06 2.80
C THR A 59 3.41 5.38 2.18
N ALA A 60 2.76 6.47 2.60
CA ALA A 60 1.49 6.90 2.02
C ALA A 60 1.60 7.18 0.51
N ASP A 61 2.65 7.87 0.09
CA ASP A 61 2.89 8.20 -1.32
C ASP A 61 3.16 6.96 -2.17
N VAL A 62 4.04 6.08 -1.71
CA VAL A 62 4.42 4.85 -2.43
C VAL A 62 3.25 3.87 -2.49
N ALA A 63 2.53 3.65 -1.38
CA ALA A 63 1.38 2.76 -1.34
C ALA A 63 0.25 3.26 -2.26
N THR A 64 -0.03 4.57 -2.23
CA THR A 64 -1.02 5.19 -3.12
C THR A 64 -0.63 5.02 -4.59
N THR A 65 0.63 5.26 -4.92
CA THR A 65 1.13 5.15 -6.29
C THR A 65 1.07 3.70 -6.79
N THR A 66 1.54 2.76 -5.98
CA THR A 66 1.52 1.32 -6.28
C THR A 66 0.10 0.84 -6.54
N MET A 67 -0.85 1.19 -5.65
CA MET A 67 -2.27 0.89 -5.84
C MET A 67 -2.82 1.45 -7.16
N ARG A 68 -2.52 2.71 -7.48
CA ARG A 68 -3.00 3.37 -8.70
C ARG A 68 -2.43 2.80 -9.98
N MET A 69 -1.25 2.18 -9.95
CA MET A 69 -0.69 1.48 -11.10
C MET A 69 -1.43 0.15 -11.35
N MET A 70 -1.77 -0.58 -10.29
CA MET A 70 -2.53 -1.83 -10.40
C MET A 70 -3.94 -1.63 -10.97
N MET A 71 -4.53 -0.44 -10.78
CA MET A 71 -5.86 -0.09 -11.29
C MET A 71 -5.90 0.37 -12.76
N ARG A 72 -4.83 0.19 -13.55
CA ARG A 72 -4.71 0.69 -14.94
C ARG A 72 -4.40 -0.43 -15.93
N PRO A 73 -5.33 -1.36 -16.19
CA PRO A 73 -5.08 -2.53 -17.01
C PRO A 73 -4.60 -2.21 -18.44
N ALA A 74 -5.10 -1.11 -19.04
CA ALA A 74 -4.69 -0.71 -20.39
C ALA A 74 -3.23 -0.25 -20.51
N GLY A 75 -2.62 0.23 -19.43
CA GLY A 75 -1.22 0.68 -19.38
C GLY A 75 -0.37 -0.21 -18.48
N TYR A 76 -0.83 -1.44 -18.25
CA TYR A 76 -0.20 -2.35 -17.33
C TYR A 76 1.14 -2.84 -17.90
N ASP A 77 2.23 -2.55 -17.19
CA ASP A 77 3.57 -3.03 -17.49
C ASP A 77 4.09 -3.84 -16.30
N MET A 78 4.35 -5.13 -16.52
CA MET A 78 4.78 -6.08 -15.47
C MET A 78 6.06 -5.62 -14.77
N ALA A 79 7.04 -5.10 -15.51
CA ALA A 79 8.32 -4.72 -14.96
C ALA A 79 8.20 -3.47 -14.07
N ALA A 80 7.46 -2.47 -14.55
CA ALA A 80 7.19 -1.25 -13.80
C ALA A 80 6.38 -1.51 -12.53
N VAL A 81 5.33 -2.34 -12.60
CA VAL A 81 4.51 -2.70 -11.43
C VAL A 81 5.33 -3.52 -10.44
N SER A 82 6.10 -4.50 -10.89
CA SER A 82 6.97 -5.31 -10.00
C SER A 82 7.97 -4.45 -9.24
N ALA A 83 8.64 -3.51 -9.93
CA ALA A 83 9.58 -2.59 -9.29
C ALA A 83 8.91 -1.71 -8.23
N MET A 84 7.69 -1.24 -8.50
CA MET A 84 6.94 -0.44 -7.53
C MET A 84 6.43 -1.25 -6.33
N VAL A 85 5.99 -2.50 -6.54
CA VAL A 85 5.62 -3.39 -5.43
C VAL A 85 6.84 -3.70 -4.54
N GLN A 86 8.02 -3.90 -5.12
CA GLN A 86 9.27 -4.05 -4.35
C GLN A 86 9.60 -2.80 -3.53
N ALA A 87 9.47 -1.61 -4.11
CA ALA A 87 9.65 -0.35 -3.39
C ALA A 87 8.62 -0.19 -2.25
N CYS A 88 7.37 -0.60 -2.49
CA CYS A 88 6.29 -0.59 -1.49
C CYS A 88 6.60 -1.50 -0.29
N VAL A 89 7.16 -2.69 -0.54
CA VAL A 89 7.65 -3.57 0.52
C VAL A 89 8.75 -2.89 1.34
N ALA A 90 9.76 -2.34 0.68
CA ALA A 90 10.91 -1.75 1.37
C ALA A 90 10.52 -0.57 2.27
N VAL A 91 9.67 0.34 1.77
CA VAL A 91 9.21 1.49 2.58
C VAL A 91 8.25 1.06 3.69
N GLY A 92 7.37 0.09 3.42
CA GLY A 92 6.42 -0.45 4.39
C GLY A 92 7.12 -1.15 5.56
N GLU A 93 8.20 -1.89 5.31
CA GLU A 93 9.01 -2.51 6.37
C GLU A 93 9.70 -1.47 7.25
N ALA A 94 10.27 -0.43 6.65
CA ALA A 94 10.92 0.65 7.38
C ALA A 94 9.92 1.43 8.25
N CYS A 95 8.75 1.76 7.69
CA CYS A 95 7.69 2.47 8.41
C CYS A 95 7.10 1.62 9.55
N ALA A 96 6.82 0.33 9.29
CA ALA A 96 6.30 -0.56 10.31
C ALA A 96 7.27 -0.68 11.51
N ALA A 97 8.56 -0.87 11.23
CA ALA A 97 9.58 -0.98 12.27
C ALA A 97 9.71 0.31 13.09
N GLU A 98 9.65 1.49 12.46
CA GLU A 98 9.68 2.76 13.17
C GLU A 98 8.42 2.96 14.03
N CYS A 99 7.22 2.77 13.47
CA CYS A 99 5.96 2.89 14.19
C CYS A 99 5.86 1.89 15.37
N GLU A 100 6.39 0.68 15.24
CA GLU A 100 6.43 -0.33 16.32
C GLU A 100 7.20 0.14 17.55
N MET A 101 8.21 1.00 17.40
CA MET A 101 8.94 1.56 18.53
C MET A 101 8.05 2.46 19.41
N HIS A 102 7.01 3.05 18.81
CA HIS A 102 6.13 4.02 19.46
C HIS A 102 4.76 3.42 19.82
N ALA A 103 4.46 2.20 19.36
CA ALA A 103 3.16 1.56 19.48
C ALA A 103 2.64 1.34 20.91
N SER A 104 3.52 1.40 21.92
CA SER A 104 3.13 1.30 23.34
C SER A 104 2.65 2.64 23.93
N MET A 105 3.01 3.76 23.30
CA MET A 105 2.69 5.11 23.77
C MET A 105 1.68 5.82 22.85
N SER A 106 1.71 5.50 21.55
CA SER A 106 0.92 6.14 20.52
C SER A 106 0.06 5.12 19.76
N GLU A 107 -1.26 5.18 19.97
CA GLU A 107 -2.20 4.25 19.33
C GLU A 107 -2.23 4.41 17.80
N HIS A 108 -2.00 5.62 17.30
CA HIS A 108 -1.90 5.88 15.86
C HIS A 108 -0.72 5.11 15.23
N CYS A 109 0.44 5.09 15.88
CA CYS A 109 1.59 4.29 15.48
C CYS A 109 1.32 2.79 15.54
N ARG A 110 0.59 2.29 16.55
CA ARG A 110 0.20 0.86 16.62
C ARG A 110 -0.65 0.45 15.42
N ILE A 111 -1.64 1.27 15.04
CA ILE A 111 -2.51 1.04 13.90
C ILE A 111 -1.72 1.11 12.58
N CYS A 112 -0.86 2.14 12.43
CA CYS A 112 -0.04 2.31 11.24
C CYS A 112 0.93 1.15 11.02
N ALA A 113 1.60 0.68 12.09
CA ALA A 113 2.47 -0.49 12.03
C ALA A 113 1.71 -1.73 11.54
N GLN A 114 0.52 -2.02 12.10
CA GLN A 114 -0.29 -3.16 11.68
C GLN A 114 -0.70 -3.08 10.20
N ALA A 115 -1.11 -1.90 9.74
CA ALA A 115 -1.48 -1.68 8.35
C ALA A 115 -0.28 -1.84 7.40
N CYS A 116 0.89 -1.30 7.77
CA CYS A 116 2.12 -1.45 6.98
C CYS A 116 2.57 -2.92 6.89
N ARG A 117 2.49 -3.69 7.99
CA ARG A 117 2.79 -5.13 7.98
C ARG A 117 1.84 -5.91 7.06
N ALA A 118 0.54 -5.62 7.13
CA ALA A 118 -0.45 -6.25 6.25
C ALA A 118 -0.21 -5.92 4.77
N MET A 119 0.15 -4.66 4.46
CA MET A 119 0.51 -4.25 3.11
C MET A 119 1.76 -4.96 2.60
N VAL A 120 2.81 -5.09 3.42
CA VAL A 120 4.04 -5.81 3.05
C VAL A 120 3.74 -7.27 2.70
N GLU A 121 2.91 -7.94 3.50
CA GLU A 121 2.52 -9.34 3.25
C GLU A 121 1.71 -9.48 1.96
N ALA A 122 0.75 -8.58 1.73
CA ALA A 122 -0.04 -8.57 0.50
C ALA A 122 0.82 -8.30 -0.75
N CYS A 123 1.79 -7.38 -0.66
CA CYS A 123 2.75 -7.11 -1.73
C CYS A 123 3.63 -8.32 -2.05
N ARG A 124 4.11 -9.05 -1.02
CA ARG A 124 4.89 -10.29 -1.19
C ARG A 124 4.08 -11.41 -1.84
N SER A 125 2.84 -11.58 -1.38
CA SER A 125 1.91 -12.55 -1.96
C SER A 125 1.62 -12.24 -3.44
N MET A 126 1.44 -10.96 -3.77
CA MET A 126 1.26 -10.50 -5.15
C MET A 126 2.48 -10.81 -6.00
N MET A 127 3.69 -10.44 -5.57
CA MET A 127 4.92 -10.73 -6.32
C MET A 127 5.11 -12.23 -6.57
N SER A 128 4.74 -13.08 -5.60
CA SER A 128 4.82 -14.53 -5.74
C SER A 128 3.82 -15.07 -6.77
N SER A 129 2.70 -14.38 -6.98
CA SER A 129 1.68 -14.72 -7.98
C SER A 129 2.00 -14.19 -9.38
N MET A 130 2.99 -13.30 -9.49
CA MET A 130 3.48 -12.72 -10.75
C MET A 130 4.66 -13.50 -11.36
N ALA A 131 5.20 -14.47 -10.62
CA ALA A 131 6.37 -15.28 -10.97
C ALA A 131 6.03 -16.48 -11.87
#